data_AF-A0A0J9B8V2-F1
#
_entry.id   AF-A0A0J9B8V2-F1
#
_cell.length_a   1.000
_cell.length_b   1.000
_cell.length_c   1.000
_cell.angle_alpha   90.00
_cell.angle_beta   90.00
_cell.angle_gamma   90.00
#
_symmetry.space_group_name_H-M   'P 1'
#
loop_
_entity.id
_entity.type
_entity.pdbx_description
1 polymer ?
#
loop_
_entity_poly.entity_id
_entity_poly.type
_entity_poly.pdbx_seq_one_letter_code
_entity_poly.pdbx_strand_id
1 'polypeptide(L)'
;MNIIICTQEKAELYVLTDHITQYCTARDIPVHIDQCKNWPDLAQSLQQSRTDVVLVAQDGVRGLDTVTGAQPLAPDLIWISDLDFAAQSYRMGITYFCMKPISYSKVERAMDRCMESFGQQPTVPHGGE
;
A
#
# COMPACT_ATOMS: atom_id res chain seq x y z
N MET A 1 -4.54 9.51 -6.83
CA MET A 1 -4.02 8.25 -6.27
C MET A 1 -4.76 7.98 -4.97
N ASN A 2 -5.45 6.85 -4.88
CA ASN A 2 -6.23 6.44 -3.71
C ASN A 2 -5.48 5.39 -2.92
N ILE A 3 -5.12 5.70 -1.67
CA ILE A 3 -4.33 4.83 -0.81
C ILE A 3 -5.15 4.44 0.41
N ILE A 4 -5.12 3.17 0.79
CA ILE A 4 -5.66 2.71 2.06
C ILE A 4 -4.51 2.30 2.97
N ILE A 5 -4.45 2.87 4.18
CA ILE A 5 -3.50 2.49 5.22
C ILE A 5 -4.20 1.61 6.26
N CYS A 6 -3.73 0.37 6.40
CA CYS A 6 -4.16 -0.55 7.44
C CYS A 6 -3.18 -0.55 8.62
N THR A 7 -3.53 0.15 9.70
CA THR A 7 -2.76 0.16 10.95
C THR A 7 -3.65 0.47 12.15
N GLN A 8 -3.25 0.00 13.33
CA GLN A 8 -3.88 0.32 14.61
C GLN A 8 -3.08 1.39 15.38
N GLU A 9 -1.85 1.66 14.97
CA GLU A 9 -0.94 2.56 15.66
C GLU A 9 -1.06 3.98 15.10
N LYS A 10 -1.61 4.89 15.91
CA LYS A 10 -1.82 6.29 15.51
C LYS A 10 -0.53 7.01 15.11
N ALA A 11 0.58 6.68 15.79
CA ALA A 11 1.89 7.25 15.47
C ALA A 11 2.35 6.82 14.07
N GLU A 12 2.12 5.55 13.70
CA GLU A 12 2.48 5.03 12.38
C GLU A 12 1.58 5.60 11.29
N LEU A 13 0.27 5.70 11.56
CA LEU A 13 -0.66 6.35 10.64
C LEU A 13 -0.22 7.79 10.33
N TYR A 14 0.15 8.56 11.36
CA TYR A 14 0.61 9.93 11.20
C TYR A 14 1.89 10.00 10.34
N VAL A 15 2.91 9.20 10.68
CA VAL A 15 4.18 9.17 9.93
C VAL A 15 3.98 8.74 8.48
N LEU A 16 3.15 7.72 8.23
CA LEU A 16 2.85 7.25 6.88
C LEU A 16 2.10 8.30 6.06
N THR A 17 1.08 8.91 6.65
CA THR A 17 0.29 9.96 6.00
C THR A 17 1.18 11.15 5.64
N ASP A 18 2.04 11.59 6.56
CA ASP A 18 2.99 12.68 6.34
C ASP A 18 3.97 12.36 5.19
N HIS A 19 4.62 11.20 5.24
CA HIS A 19 5.60 10.81 4.23
C HIS A 19 4.98 10.59 2.84
N ILE A 20 3.80 9.97 2.77
CA ILE A 20 3.06 9.79 1.51
C ILE A 20 2.65 11.14 0.95
N THR A 21 2.10 12.02 1.80
CA THR A 21 1.69 13.37 1.37
C THR A 21 2.90 14.15 0.85
N GLN A 22 4.02 14.14 1.57
CA GLN A 22 5.26 14.78 1.15
C GLN A 22 5.76 14.23 -0.20
N TYR A 23 5.76 12.91 -0.39
CA TYR A 23 6.14 12.26 -1.65
C TYR A 23 5.25 12.72 -2.83
N CYS A 24 3.94 12.71 -2.62
CA CYS A 24 2.94 13.07 -3.63
C CYS A 24 2.98 14.57 -3.98
N THR A 25 3.07 15.45 -2.98
CA THR A 25 3.18 16.90 -3.18
C THR A 25 4.44 17.27 -3.95
N ALA A 26 5.58 16.64 -3.67
CA ALA A 26 6.82 16.89 -4.40
C ALA A 26 6.77 16.49 -5.89
N ARG A 27 5.75 15.72 -6.30
CA ARG A 27 5.56 15.20 -7.66
C ARG A 27 4.24 15.66 -8.31
N ASP A 28 3.54 16.62 -7.70
CA ASP A 28 2.22 17.11 -8.15
C ASP A 28 1.15 16.01 -8.35
N ILE A 29 1.22 14.95 -7.53
CA ILE A 29 0.27 13.84 -7.59
C ILE A 29 -0.86 14.09 -6.58
N PRO A 30 -2.13 14.22 -7.00
CA PRO A 30 -3.24 14.31 -6.05
C PRO A 30 -3.41 12.97 -5.32
N VAL A 31 -3.48 13.01 -3.99
CA VAL A 31 -3.59 11.82 -3.14
C VAL A 31 -4.81 11.89 -2.23
N HIS A 32 -5.53 10.78 -2.12
CA HIS A 32 -6.56 10.53 -1.13
C HIS A 32 -6.10 9.36 -0.25
N ILE A 33 -6.17 9.51 1.07
CA ILE A 33 -5.70 8.51 2.02
C ILE A 33 -6.85 8.14 2.96
N ASP A 34 -7.26 6.88 2.87
CA ASP A 34 -8.22 6.26 3.78
C ASP A 34 -7.51 5.38 4.81
N GLN A 35 -8.19 5.12 5.92
CA GLN A 35 -7.67 4.26 7.00
C GLN A 35 -8.60 3.08 7.26
N CYS A 36 -8.00 1.92 7.52
CA CYS A 36 -8.67 0.78 8.15
C CYS A 36 -7.80 0.19 9.28
N LYS A 37 -8.39 -0.64 10.14
CA LYS A 37 -7.69 -1.22 11.32
C LYS A 37 -7.37 -2.71 11.20
N ASN A 38 -8.00 -3.42 10.26
CA ASN A 38 -7.88 -4.86 10.08
C ASN A 38 -8.36 -5.29 8.69
N TRP A 39 -8.24 -6.58 8.40
CA TRP A 39 -8.71 -7.19 7.16
C TRP A 39 -10.21 -6.97 6.88
N PRO A 40 -11.17 -7.25 7.79
CA PRO A 40 -12.58 -7.01 7.52
C PRO A 40 -12.90 -5.58 7.04
N ASP A 41 -12.34 -4.58 7.71
CA ASP A 41 -12.55 -3.18 7.34
C ASP A 41 -11.90 -2.87 5.98
N LEU A 42 -10.68 -3.38 5.75
CA LEU A 42 -9.98 -3.22 4.47
C LEU A 42 -10.77 -3.84 3.32
N ALA A 43 -11.29 -5.06 3.50
CA ALA A 43 -12.09 -5.76 2.51
C ALA A 43 -13.34 -4.97 2.13
N GLN A 44 -14.00 -4.35 3.12
CA GLN A 44 -15.14 -3.47 2.86
C GLN A 44 -14.73 -2.23 2.04
N SER A 45 -13.64 -1.56 2.40
CA SER A 45 -13.16 -0.38 1.67
C SER A 45 -12.75 -0.69 0.23
N LEU A 46 -12.11 -1.84 0.00
CA LEU A 46 -11.73 -2.31 -1.34
C LEU A 46 -12.95 -2.61 -2.23
N GLN A 47 -14.09 -2.97 -1.66
CA GLN A 47 -15.34 -3.16 -2.40
C GLN A 47 -16.05 -1.84 -2.73
N GLN A 48 -15.87 -0.81 -1.90
CA GLN A 48 -16.60 0.46 -2.00
C GLN A 48 -15.91 1.48 -2.91
N SER A 49 -14.60 1.38 -3.08
CA SER A 49 -13.82 2.42 -3.76
C SER A 49 -12.68 1.82 -4.57
N ARG A 50 -12.35 2.46 -5.69
CA ARG A 50 -11.14 2.13 -6.44
C ARG A 50 -9.93 2.50 -5.59
N THR A 51 -9.15 1.50 -5.21
CA THR A 51 -7.88 1.66 -4.49
C THR A 51 -6.72 1.43 -5.45
N ASP A 52 -5.74 2.33 -5.39
CA ASP A 52 -4.54 2.31 -6.20
C ASP A 52 -3.40 1.59 -5.43
N VAL A 53 -3.24 1.89 -4.13
CA VAL A 53 -2.22 1.27 -3.27
C VAL A 53 -2.82 0.90 -1.91
N VAL A 54 -2.50 -0.29 -1.42
CA VAL A 54 -2.78 -0.71 -0.04
C VAL A 54 -1.48 -0.76 0.75
N LEU A 55 -1.45 -0.14 1.92
CA LEU A 55 -0.30 -0.17 2.82
C LEU A 55 -0.70 -0.81 4.16
N VAL A 56 -0.12 -1.96 4.48
CA VAL A 56 -0.36 -2.66 5.75
C VAL A 56 0.83 -2.44 6.69
N ALA A 57 0.60 -1.76 7.81
CA ALA A 57 1.59 -1.53 8.86
C ALA A 57 1.06 -2.09 10.19
N GLN A 58 1.11 -3.41 10.32
CA GLN A 58 0.60 -4.14 11.48
C GLN A 58 1.63 -5.13 12.00
N ASP A 59 1.70 -5.27 13.32
CA ASP A 59 2.67 -6.14 13.98
C ASP A 59 2.28 -7.61 13.99
N GLY A 60 3.30 -8.45 13.94
CA GLY A 60 3.24 -9.89 14.03
C GLY A 60 2.30 -10.51 13.00
N VAL A 61 1.61 -11.57 13.42
CA VAL A 61 0.74 -12.37 12.56
C VAL A 61 -0.52 -11.64 12.09
N ARG A 62 -0.90 -10.52 12.72
CA ARG A 62 -2.04 -9.70 12.28
C ARG A 62 -1.78 -9.09 10.91
N GLY A 63 -0.55 -8.61 10.67
CA GLY A 63 -0.15 -8.12 9.36
C GLY A 63 -0.23 -9.22 8.29
N LEU A 64 0.16 -10.45 8.65
CA LEU A 64 0.10 -11.60 7.74
C LEU A 64 -1.34 -11.94 7.30
N ASP A 65 -2.30 -11.93 8.22
CA ASP A 65 -3.72 -12.15 7.90
C ASP A 65 -4.23 -11.09 6.90
N THR A 66 -3.97 -9.82 7.19
CA THR A 66 -4.39 -8.70 6.33
C THR A 66 -3.76 -8.76 4.94
N VAL A 67 -2.45 -8.98 4.82
CA VAL A 67 -1.80 -9.05 3.50
C VAL A 67 -2.22 -10.28 2.72
N THR A 68 -2.48 -11.41 3.38
CA THR A 68 -2.97 -12.62 2.70
C THR A 68 -4.34 -12.39 2.08
N GLY A 69 -5.24 -11.71 2.79
CA GLY A 69 -6.55 -11.34 2.25
C GLY A 69 -6.48 -10.26 1.17
N ALA A 70 -5.61 -9.26 1.35
CA ALA A 70 -5.52 -8.11 0.46
C ALA A 70 -4.80 -8.40 -0.86
N GLN A 71 -3.79 -9.29 -0.87
CA GLN A 71 -2.94 -9.55 -2.04
C GLN A 71 -3.71 -9.84 -3.34
N PRO A 72 -4.77 -10.68 -3.37
CA PRO A 72 -5.50 -10.93 -4.62
C PRO A 72 -6.38 -9.76 -5.08
N LEU A 73 -6.58 -8.73 -4.25
CA LEU A 73 -7.48 -7.61 -4.50
C LEU A 73 -6.75 -6.28 -4.71
N ALA A 74 -5.61 -6.09 -4.07
CA ALA A 74 -4.83 -4.86 -4.09
C ALA A 74 -3.97 -4.79 -5.36
N PRO A 75 -4.08 -3.73 -6.19
CA PRO A 75 -3.22 -3.58 -7.36
C PRO A 75 -1.73 -3.48 -6.98
N ASP A 76 -1.44 -2.64 -5.99
CA ASP A 76 -0.14 -2.56 -5.34
C ASP A 76 -0.30 -2.73 -3.83
N LEU A 77 0.57 -3.55 -3.24
CA LEU A 77 0.53 -3.88 -1.82
C LEU A 77 1.90 -3.65 -1.18
N ILE A 78 1.94 -2.71 -0.23
CA ILE A 78 3.11 -2.42 0.59
C ILE A 78 2.89 -3.06 1.97
N TRP A 79 3.86 -3.84 2.44
CA TRP A 79 3.82 -4.45 3.76
C TRP A 79 4.96 -3.98 4.64
N ILE A 80 4.61 -3.41 5.79
CA ILE A 80 5.53 -2.97 6.83
C ILE A 80 5.27 -3.78 8.11
N SER A 81 6.31 -4.42 8.64
CA SER A 81 6.20 -5.28 9.83
C SER A 81 7.34 -5.09 10.82
N ASP A 82 7.12 -5.42 12.08
CA ASP A 82 8.12 -5.56 13.14
C ASP A 82 8.97 -6.84 12.99
N LEU A 83 8.45 -7.86 12.33
CA LEU A 83 9.13 -9.13 12.05
C LEU A 83 9.65 -9.20 10.61
N ASP A 84 10.65 -10.05 10.38
CA ASP A 84 11.20 -10.27 9.04
C ASP A 84 10.35 -11.29 8.27
N PHE A 85 9.52 -10.77 7.36
CA PHE A 85 8.72 -11.54 6.42
C PHE A 85 9.24 -11.44 4.97
N ALA A 86 10.46 -10.97 4.72
CA ALA A 86 10.95 -10.67 3.37
C ALA A 86 10.86 -11.88 2.41
N ALA A 87 11.21 -13.08 2.89
CA ALA A 87 11.09 -14.29 2.08
C ALA A 87 9.62 -14.66 1.78
N GLN A 88 8.71 -14.38 2.71
CA GLN A 88 7.29 -14.64 2.53
C GLN A 88 6.64 -13.61 1.61
N SER A 89 6.95 -12.32 1.78
CA SER A 89 6.45 -11.24 0.94
C SER A 89 6.87 -11.43 -0.52
N TYR A 90 8.10 -11.89 -0.76
CA TYR A 90 8.56 -12.24 -2.11
C TYR A 90 7.72 -13.36 -2.73
N ARG A 91 7.48 -14.46 -1.99
CA ARG A 91 6.66 -15.58 -2.48
C ARG A 91 5.21 -15.18 -2.77
N MET A 92 4.68 -14.23 -2.01
CA MET A 92 3.32 -13.71 -2.18
C MET A 92 3.20 -12.66 -3.29
N GLY A 93 4.31 -12.20 -3.88
CA GLY A 93 4.28 -11.14 -4.88
C GLY A 93 3.83 -9.79 -4.32
N ILE A 94 4.17 -9.50 -3.07
CA ILE A 94 3.92 -8.18 -2.45
C ILE A 94 4.81 -7.15 -3.16
N THR A 95 4.23 -6.02 -3.59
CA THR A 95 4.95 -4.96 -4.33
C THR A 95 6.20 -4.49 -3.60
N TYR A 96 6.09 -4.26 -2.29
CA TYR A 96 7.22 -3.85 -1.47
C TYR A 96 7.07 -4.32 -0.03
N PHE A 97 8.19 -4.78 0.55
CA PHE A 97 8.27 -5.13 1.97
C PHE A 97 9.40 -4.35 2.64
N CYS A 98 9.14 -3.87 3.86
CA CYS A 98 10.21 -3.38 4.73
C CYS A 98 9.89 -3.58 6.21
N MET A 99 10.93 -3.62 7.04
CA MET A 99 10.75 -3.67 8.49
C MET A 99 10.62 -2.28 9.09
N LYS A 100 9.93 -2.19 10.23
CA LYS A 100 9.94 -1.03 11.11
C LYS A 100 11.37 -0.74 11.63
N PRO A 101 11.71 0.51 12.02
CA PRO A 101 10.85 1.71 12.02
C PRO A 101 10.59 2.24 10.61
N ILE A 102 9.47 2.96 10.47
CA ILE A 102 9.06 3.63 9.24
C ILE A 102 9.95 4.86 9.03
N SER A 103 10.53 5.00 7.86
CA SER A 103 11.33 6.17 7.47
C SER A 103 10.86 6.70 6.11
N TYR A 104 11.05 7.99 5.86
CA TYR A 104 10.71 8.60 4.57
C TYR A 104 11.33 7.84 3.39
N SER A 105 12.61 7.48 3.46
CA SER A 105 13.30 6.75 2.39
C SER A 105 12.69 5.36 2.09
N LYS A 106 12.08 4.70 3.08
CA LYS A 106 11.40 3.42 2.87
C LYS A 106 10.06 3.64 2.18
N VAL A 107 9.32 4.67 2.59
CA VAL A 107 8.04 5.05 1.97
C VAL A 107 8.27 5.51 0.54
N GLU A 108 9.25 6.38 0.30
CA GLU A 108 9.60 6.85 -1.06
C GLU A 108 9.91 5.68 -2.00
N ARG A 109 10.79 4.75 -1.60
CA ARG A 109 11.09 3.56 -2.41
C ARG A 109 9.86 2.68 -2.66
N ALA A 110 9.01 2.51 -1.65
CA ALA A 110 7.79 1.74 -1.81
C ALA A 110 6.84 2.39 -2.82
N MET A 111 6.69 3.73 -2.74
CA MET A 111 5.86 4.49 -3.68
C MET A 111 6.45 4.51 -5.09
N ASP A 112 7.77 4.65 -5.25
CA ASP A 112 8.43 4.57 -6.56
C ASP A 112 8.11 3.21 -7.24
N ARG A 113 8.14 2.10 -6.47
CA ARG A 113 7.74 0.77 -6.98
C ARG A 113 6.29 0.71 -7.44
N CYS A 114 5.35 1.30 -6.69
CA CYS A 114 3.96 1.37 -7.13
C CYS A 114 3.81 2.20 -8.41
N MET A 115 4.55 3.32 -8.53
CA MET A 115 4.50 4.18 -9.72
C MET A 115 5.05 3.50 -10.98
N GLU A 116 6.03 2.59 -10.84
CA GLU A 116 6.48 1.71 -11.95
C GLU A 116 5.31 0.86 -12.49
N SER A 117 4.43 0.36 -11.62
CA SER A 117 3.23 -0.40 -11.98
C SER A 117 2.15 0.48 -12.65
N PHE A 118 1.96 1.73 -12.19
CA PHE A 118 0.99 2.67 -12.78
C PHE A 118 1.28 3.00 -14.25
N GLY A 119 2.55 3.05 -14.66
CA GLY A 119 2.97 3.32 -16.04
C GLY A 119 2.77 2.15 -17.02
N GLN A 120 2.39 0.96 -16.53
CA GLN A 120 2.21 -0.25 -17.35
C GLN A 120 0.75 -0.62 -17.60
N GLN A 121 -0.23 0.20 -17.22
CA GLN A 121 -1.61 -0.01 -17.68
C GLN A 121 -1.62 0.06 -19.21
N PRO A 122 -1.95 -1.03 -19.94
CA PRO A 122 -2.07 -0.97 -21.38
C PRO A 122 -3.14 0.05 -21.70
N THR A 123 -2.77 1.10 -22.43
CA THR A 123 -3.76 1.89 -23.16
C THR A 123 -4.44 0.91 -24.10
N VAL A 124 -5.62 0.43 -23.74
CA VAL A 124 -6.51 -0.26 -24.67
C VAL A 124 -6.61 0.66 -25.90
N PRO A 125 -6.15 0.23 -27.09
CA PRO A 125 -6.43 0.99 -28.29
C PRO A 125 -7.94 0.98 -28.40
N HIS A 126 -8.56 2.16 -28.38
CA HIS A 126 -9.87 2.33 -28.96
C HIS A 126 -9.71 2.12 -30.46
N GLY A 127 -9.71 0.85 -30.86
CA GLY A 127 -9.92 0.43 -32.24
C GLY A 127 -11.36 0.79 -32.57
N GLY A 128 -11.50 1.91 -33.25
CA GLY A 128 -12.68 2.20 -34.05
C GLY A 128 -12.76 1.29 -35.27
N GLU A 129 -13.97 1.34 -35.83
CA GLU A 129 -14.50 0.65 -37.01
C GLU A 129 -15.07 -0.76 -36.79
#